data_AF-M7T8W0-F1
#
_entry.id   AF-M7T8W0-F1
#
_cell.length_a   1.000
_cell.length_b   1.000
_cell.length_c   1.000
_cell.angle_alpha   90.00
_cell.angle_beta   90.00
_cell.angle_gamma   90.00
#
_symmetry.space_group_name_H-M   'P 1'
#
loop_
_entity.id
_entity.type
_entity.pdbx_description
1 polymer ?
#
loop_
_entity_poly.entity_id
_entity_poly.type
_entity_poly.pdbx_seq_one_letter_code
_entity_poly.pdbx_strand_id
1 'polypeptide(L)'
;MSIWETPKDKQEEWIEKTFNLITKYEMDVPAVLFLESMKPLFWVGGQMSRIAVAPFMLAFWNDGFGLIHTFENRKNVEKLIKKIEEKNQREREEKDRKKAERIKSGVKEEGWKKYFKFLNL
;
A
#
# COMPACT_ATOMS: atom_id res chain seq x y z
N MET A 1 20.86 -7.19 -24.27
CA MET A 1 20.54 -6.55 -22.98
C MET A 1 21.09 -5.14 -23.05
N SER A 2 20.24 -4.12 -23.04
CA SER A 2 20.69 -2.73 -23.12
C SER A 2 21.34 -2.36 -21.80
N ILE A 3 22.51 -1.70 -21.83
CA ILE A 3 23.23 -1.18 -20.65
C ILE A 3 22.42 -0.16 -19.82
N TRP A 4 21.22 0.20 -20.29
CA TRP A 4 20.33 1.19 -19.68
C TRP A 4 19.08 0.59 -19.02
N GLU A 5 18.90 -0.74 -19.07
CA GLU A 5 17.74 -1.40 -18.42
C GLU A 5 18.09 -1.84 -16.99
N THR A 6 17.25 -1.47 -16.03
CA THR A 6 17.40 -1.96 -14.64
C THR A 6 17.01 -3.44 -14.57
N PRO A 7 17.86 -4.33 -14.05
CA PRO A 7 17.54 -5.75 -13.90
C PRO A 7 16.25 -6.00 -13.11
N LYS A 8 15.50 -7.05 -13.44
CA LYS A 8 14.17 -7.32 -12.87
C LYS A 8 14.20 -7.48 -11.34
N ASP A 9 15.24 -8.11 -10.81
CA ASP A 9 15.53 -8.23 -9.38
C ASP A 9 15.71 -6.86 -8.71
N LYS A 10 16.41 -5.94 -9.37
CA LYS A 10 16.58 -4.56 -8.90
C LYS A 10 15.27 -3.76 -8.97
N GLN A 11 14.46 -3.96 -9.99
CA GLN A 11 13.12 -3.36 -10.06
C GLN A 11 12.25 -3.81 -8.88
N GLU A 12 12.29 -5.09 -8.53
CA GLU A 12 11.55 -5.61 -7.37
C GLU A 12 12.03 -4.98 -6.06
N GLU A 13 13.34 -4.82 -5.90
CA GLU A 13 13.95 -4.15 -4.74
C GLU A 13 13.42 -2.71 -4.60
N TRP A 14 13.31 -1.97 -5.71
CA TRP A 14 12.76 -0.61 -5.72
C TRP A 14 11.28 -0.56 -5.36
N ILE A 15 10.48 -1.49 -5.88
CA ILE A 15 9.06 -1.60 -5.53
C ILE A 15 8.91 -1.87 -4.02
N GLU A 16 9.71 -2.79 -3.48
CA GLU A 16 9.69 -3.14 -2.07
C GLU A 16 10.11 -1.96 -1.17
N LYS A 17 11.21 -1.27 -1.51
CA LYS A 17 11.65 -0.07 -0.77
C LYS A 17 10.59 1.02 -0.77
N THR A 18 9.94 1.25 -1.91
CA THR A 18 8.90 2.28 -2.06
C THR A 18 7.65 1.91 -1.25
N PHE A 19 7.21 0.66 -1.32
CA PHE A 19 6.11 0.14 -0.50
C PHE A 19 6.39 0.32 1.00
N ASN A 20 7.58 -0.04 1.46
CA ASN A 20 7.97 0.11 2.86
C ASN A 20 8.01 1.58 3.31
N LEU A 21 8.43 2.49 2.44
CA LEU A 21 8.42 3.93 2.76
C LEU A 21 7.00 4.47 2.87
N ILE A 22 6.12 4.14 1.91
CA ILE A 22 4.70 4.57 1.93
C ILE A 22 4.01 4.08 3.22
N THR A 23 4.17 2.80 3.53
CA THR A 23 3.53 2.16 4.68
C THR A 23 4.09 2.64 6.02
N LYS A 24 5.40 2.88 6.10
CA LYS A 24 6.06 3.43 7.30
C LYS A 24 5.48 4.78 7.72
N TYR A 25 5.06 5.60 6.77
CA TYR A 25 4.48 6.91 7.02
C TYR A 25 2.94 6.93 6.92
N GLU A 26 2.29 5.76 6.89
CA GLU A 26 0.83 5.63 6.78
C GLU A 26 0.23 6.38 5.58
N MET A 27 0.99 6.47 4.49
CA MET A 27 0.62 7.21 3.27
C MET A 27 -0.13 6.34 2.25
N ASP A 28 -0.67 5.18 2.64
CA ASP A 28 -1.27 4.21 1.72
C ASP A 28 -2.36 4.82 0.83
N VAL A 29 -3.30 5.56 1.42
CA VAL A 29 -4.43 6.19 0.71
C VAL A 29 -3.97 7.33 -0.22
N PRO A 30 -3.24 8.35 0.26
CA PRO A 30 -2.77 9.42 -0.62
C PRO A 30 -1.81 8.91 -1.71
N ALA A 31 -1.00 7.89 -1.43
CA ALA A 31 -0.11 7.29 -2.42
C ALA A 31 -0.86 6.58 -3.53
N VAL A 32 -1.86 5.75 -3.20
CA VAL A 32 -2.70 5.09 -4.22
C VAL A 32 -3.42 6.12 -5.08
N LEU A 33 -4.04 7.14 -4.47
CA LEU A 33 -4.73 8.20 -5.21
C LEU A 33 -3.80 8.94 -6.19
N PHE A 34 -2.59 9.29 -5.73
CA PHE A 34 -1.57 9.92 -6.56
C PHE A 34 -1.16 9.00 -7.72
N LEU A 35 -0.79 7.75 -7.43
CA LEU A 35 -0.31 6.80 -8.44
C LEU A 35 -1.38 6.46 -9.49
N GLU A 36 -2.65 6.33 -9.08
CA GLU A 36 -3.80 6.16 -9.98
C GLU A 36 -3.96 7.36 -10.92
N SER A 37 -3.87 8.58 -10.36
CA SER A 37 -3.99 9.83 -11.13
C SER A 37 -2.87 9.99 -12.17
N MET A 38 -1.70 9.38 -11.91
CA MET A 38 -0.54 9.40 -12.79
C MET A 38 -0.55 8.29 -13.86
N LYS A 39 -1.46 7.31 -13.80
CA LYS A 39 -1.56 6.23 -14.79
C LYS A 39 -1.65 6.70 -16.25
N PRO A 40 -2.42 7.74 -16.60
CA PRO A 40 -2.46 8.26 -17.96
C PRO A 40 -1.09 8.80 -18.43
N LEU A 41 -0.31 9.38 -17.51
CA LEU A 41 1.00 9.96 -17.79
C LEU A 41 2.06 8.89 -18.03
N PHE A 42 1.96 7.72 -17.40
CA PHE A 42 2.86 6.59 -17.66
C PHE A 42 2.65 5.94 -19.04
N TRP A 43 1.51 6.18 -19.70
CA TRP A 43 1.29 5.76 -21.09
C TRP A 43 2.09 6.62 -22.09
N VAL A 44 2.27 7.90 -21.77
CA VAL A 44 3.15 8.83 -22.51
C VAL A 44 4.57 8.70 -21.94
N GLY A 45 5.18 7.53 -22.15
CA GLY A 45 6.46 7.09 -21.55
C GLY A 45 7.72 7.85 -21.98
N GLY A 46 7.70 9.19 -21.88
CA GLY A 46 8.83 10.09 -22.11
C GLY A 46 9.08 11.03 -20.93
N GLN A 47 9.82 12.13 -21.17
CA GLN A 47 10.34 13.11 -20.17
C GLN A 47 9.37 13.51 -19.03
N MET A 48 8.05 13.38 -19.23
CA MET A 48 7.00 13.65 -18.25
C MET A 48 7.01 12.71 -17.04
N SER A 49 7.37 11.43 -17.20
CA SER A 49 7.54 10.48 -16.08
C SER A 49 8.63 10.94 -15.11
N ARG A 50 9.71 11.51 -15.64
CA ARG A 50 10.84 12.03 -14.85
C ARG A 50 10.43 13.26 -14.03
N ILE A 51 9.60 14.13 -14.60
CA ILE A 51 9.07 15.31 -13.91
C ILE A 51 8.16 14.88 -12.75
N ALA A 52 7.33 13.86 -12.94
CA ALA A 52 6.45 13.34 -11.90
C ALA A 52 7.19 12.74 -10.70
N VAL A 53 8.33 12.10 -10.97
CA VAL A 53 9.16 11.41 -9.97
C VAL A 53 10.19 12.37 -9.33
N ALA A 54 10.48 13.51 -9.96
CA ALA A 54 11.50 14.47 -9.51
C ALA A 54 11.34 14.94 -8.04
N PRO A 55 10.14 15.26 -7.52
CA PRO A 55 9.99 15.63 -6.11
C PRO A 55 10.40 14.51 -5.13
N PHE A 56 10.27 13.26 -5.55
CA PHE A 56 10.63 12.09 -4.74
C PHE A 56 12.10 11.72 -4.88
N MET A 57 12.78 12.11 -5.96
CA MET A 57 14.22 11.86 -6.13
C MET A 57 15.08 12.44 -5.01
N LEU A 58 14.68 13.59 -4.45
CA LEU A 58 15.40 14.22 -3.33
C LEU A 58 15.45 13.32 -2.09
N ALA A 59 14.47 12.43 -1.91
CA ALA A 59 14.45 11.46 -0.83
C ALA A 59 15.37 10.24 -1.08
N PHE A 60 15.82 10.01 -2.32
CA PHE A 60 16.57 8.82 -2.76
C PHE A 60 17.88 9.19 -3.47
N TRP A 61 18.67 10.08 -2.84
CA TRP A 61 19.83 10.80 -3.41
C TRP A 61 20.93 9.95 -4.08
N ASN A 62 21.07 8.64 -3.79
CA ASN A 62 22.14 7.81 -4.35
C ASN A 62 21.76 6.90 -5.53
N ASP A 63 20.47 6.67 -5.81
CA ASP A 63 20.02 5.66 -6.79
C ASP A 63 18.76 6.08 -7.60
N GLY A 64 18.45 7.38 -7.64
CA GLY A 64 17.22 7.90 -8.25
C GLY A 64 16.95 7.45 -9.69
N PHE A 65 17.99 7.15 -10.47
CA PHE A 65 17.85 6.62 -11.83
C PHE A 65 17.22 5.23 -11.88
N GLY A 66 17.57 4.33 -10.97
CA GLY A 66 16.99 2.99 -10.90
C GLY A 66 15.51 3.04 -10.50
N LEU A 67 15.17 3.96 -9.60
CA LEU A 67 13.79 4.23 -9.20
C LEU A 67 12.95 4.79 -10.35
N ILE A 68 13.45 5.81 -11.06
CA ILE A 68 12.79 6.36 -12.25
C ILE A 68 12.55 5.27 -13.28
N HIS A 69 13.60 4.55 -13.66
CA HIS A 69 13.49 3.52 -14.69
C HIS A 69 12.52 2.39 -14.29
N THR A 70 12.51 2.04 -13.00
CA THR A 70 11.56 1.04 -12.48
C THR A 70 10.11 1.52 -12.64
N PHE A 71 9.80 2.77 -12.25
CA PHE A 71 8.43 3.29 -12.26
C PHE A 71 8.00 3.96 -13.57
N GLU A 72 8.90 4.15 -14.54
CA GLU A 72 8.54 4.43 -15.94
C GLU A 72 7.69 3.30 -16.54
N ASN A 73 7.89 2.07 -16.08
CA ASN A 73 7.06 0.94 -16.47
C ASN A 73 5.74 0.93 -15.70
N ARG A 74 4.63 1.19 -16.42
CA ARG A 74 3.27 1.12 -15.89
C ARG A 74 2.98 -0.18 -15.11
N LYS A 75 3.51 -1.33 -15.53
CA LYS A 75 3.30 -2.61 -14.84
C LYS A 75 3.88 -2.61 -13.42
N ASN A 76 5.00 -1.91 -13.21
CA ASN A 76 5.63 -1.80 -11.90
C ASN A 76 4.84 -0.85 -10.98
N VAL A 77 4.27 0.22 -11.54
CA VAL A 77 3.33 1.10 -10.83
C VAL A 77 2.07 0.33 -10.41
N GLU A 78 1.45 -0.42 -11.33
CA GLU A 78 0.29 -1.27 -11.03
C GLU A 78 0.61 -2.31 -9.96
N LYS A 79 1.81 -2.89 -10.01
CA LYS A 79 2.29 -3.84 -9.00
C LYS A 79 2.42 -3.19 -7.62
N LEU A 80 2.96 -1.96 -7.54
CA LEU A 80 3.05 -1.21 -6.29
C LEU A 80 1.66 -0.89 -5.71
N ILE A 81 0.74 -0.38 -6.54
CA ILE A 81 -0.63 -0.06 -6.13
C ILE A 81 -1.30 -1.30 -5.55
N LYS A 82 -1.28 -2.42 -6.31
CA LYS A 82 -1.89 -3.68 -5.87
C LYS A 82 -1.34 -4.16 -4.52
N LYS A 83 -0.03 -4.03 -4.32
CA LYS A 83 0.62 -4.42 -3.06
C LYS A 83 0.13 -3.59 -1.86
N ILE A 84 -0.08 -2.29 -2.06
CA ILE A 84 -0.66 -1.38 -1.04
C ILE A 84 -2.12 -1.75 -0.75
N GLU A 85 -2.91 -2.00 -1.79
CA GLU A 85 -4.32 -2.39 -1.65
C GLU A 85 -4.47 -3.74 -0.91
N GLU A 86 -3.66 -4.74 -1.25
CA GLU A 86 -3.65 -6.04 -0.56
C GLU A 86 -3.28 -5.91 0.92
N LYS A 87 -2.37 -5.00 1.30
CA LYS A 87 -2.09 -4.69 2.72
C LYS A 87 -3.32 -4.08 3.38
N ASN A 88 -3.90 -3.04 2.78
CA ASN A 88 -5.06 -2.34 3.32
C ASN A 88 -6.28 -3.25 3.50
N GLN A 89 -6.50 -4.16 2.54
CA GLN A 89 -7.57 -5.15 2.63
C GLN A 89 -7.35 -6.08 3.83
N ARG A 90 -6.14 -6.64 3.99
CA ARG A 90 -5.80 -7.50 5.13
C ARG A 90 -5.99 -6.80 6.47
N GLU A 91 -5.59 -5.55 6.59
CA GLU A 91 -5.79 -4.75 7.82
C GLU A 91 -7.27 -4.50 8.13
N ARG A 92 -8.11 -4.26 7.11
CA ARG A 92 -9.55 -4.10 7.28
C ARG A 92 -10.21 -5.40 7.73
N GLU A 93 -9.91 -6.50 7.06
CA GLU A 93 -10.42 -7.83 7.42
C GLU A 93 -10.04 -8.21 8.85
N GLU A 94 -8.81 -7.91 9.28
CA GLU A 94 -8.37 -8.15 10.65
C GLU A 94 -9.12 -7.27 11.67
N LYS A 95 -9.33 -5.99 11.36
CA LYS A 95 -10.13 -5.08 12.21
C LYS A 95 -11.57 -5.55 12.34
N ASP A 96 -12.17 -5.99 11.23
CA ASP A 96 -13.56 -6.49 11.21
C ASP A 96 -13.69 -7.81 11.98
N ARG A 97 -12.72 -8.72 11.85
CA ARG A 97 -12.67 -9.96 12.65
C ARG A 97 -12.59 -9.65 14.14
N LYS A 98 -11.66 -8.78 14.55
CA LYS A 98 -11.50 -8.37 15.96
C LYS A 98 -12.78 -7.69 16.49
N LYS A 99 -13.45 -6.87 15.68
CA LYS A 99 -14.73 -6.24 16.05
C LYS A 99 -15.84 -7.27 16.24
N ALA A 100 -15.95 -8.25 15.33
CA ALA A 100 -16.93 -9.33 15.43
C ALA A 100 -16.70 -10.21 16.67
N GLU A 101 -15.45 -10.52 17.01
CA GLU A 101 -15.09 -11.26 18.23
C GLU A 101 -15.49 -10.49 19.50
N ARG A 102 -15.20 -9.19 19.56
CA ARG A 102 -15.59 -8.32 20.68
C ARG A 102 -17.11 -8.23 20.86
N ILE A 103 -17.86 -8.15 19.76
CA ILE A 103 -19.33 -8.13 19.80
C ILE A 103 -19.86 -9.46 20.34
N LYS A 104 -19.35 -10.60 19.85
CA LYS A 104 -19.77 -11.93 20.34
C LYS A 104 -19.46 -12.13 21.83
N SER A 105 -18.30 -11.69 22.31
CA SER A 105 -17.94 -11.78 23.72
C SER A 105 -18.81 -10.88 24.60
N GLY A 106 -19.05 -9.64 24.18
CA GLY A 106 -19.91 -8.69 24.91
C GLY A 106 -21.37 -9.15 25.01
N VAL A 107 -21.93 -9.65 23.90
CA VAL A 107 -23.29 -10.21 23.87
C VAL A 107 -23.42 -11.42 24.81
N LYS A 108 -22.40 -12.29 24.87
CA LYS A 108 -22.39 -13.43 25.79
C LYS A 108 -22.37 -12.99 27.25
N GLU A 109 -21.56 -11.99 27.59
CA GLU A 109 -21.44 -11.47 28.95
C GLU A 109 -22.73 -10.78 29.44
N GLU A 110 -23.37 -9.96 28.60
CA GLU A 110 -24.66 -9.32 28.90
C GLU A 110 -25.80 -10.34 29.03
N GLY A 111 -25.81 -11.37 28.17
CA GLY A 111 -26.80 -12.44 28.23
C GLY A 111 -26.75 -13.24 29.54
N TRP A 112 -25.55 -13.54 30.04
CA TRP A 112 -25.35 -14.25 31.30
C TRP A 112 -25.75 -13.36 32.50
N LYS A 113 -25.36 -12.08 32.50
CA LYS A 113 -25.79 -11.11 33.53
C LYS A 113 -27.31 -10.99 33.62
N LYS A 114 -28.00 -10.95 32.46
CA LYS A 114 -29.45 -10.93 32.40
C LYS A 114 -30.05 -12.23 32.96
N TYR A 115 -29.52 -13.39 32.57
CA TYR A 115 -29.98 -14.70 33.04
C TYR A 115 -29.85 -14.87 34.56
N PHE A 116 -28.69 -14.54 35.14
CA PHE A 116 -28.50 -14.60 36.60
C PHE A 116 -29.38 -13.61 37.36
N LYS A 117 -29.68 -12.45 36.79
CA LYS A 117 -30.65 -11.51 37.35
C LYS A 117 -32.07 -12.08 37.39
N PHE A 118 -32.46 -12.86 36.38
CA PHE A 118 -33.78 -13.52 36.35
C PHE A 118 -33.88 -14.71 37.32
N LEU A 119 -32.78 -15.38 37.65
CA LEU A 119 -32.77 -16.54 38.55
C LEU A 119 -32.63 -16.19 40.04
N ASN A 120 -32.04 -15.03 40.37
CA ASN A 120 -31.90 -14.53 41.75
C ASN A 120 -33.05 -13.58 42.15
N LEU A 121 -34.24 -13.79 41.58
CA LEU A 121 -35.45 -12.99 41.80
C LEU A 121 -36.57 -13.89 42.31
#